data_AF-A0A2W5ADN0-F1
#
_entry.id   AF-A0A2W5ADN0-F1
#
_cell.length_a   1.000
_cell.length_b   1.000
_cell.length_c   1.000
_cell.angle_alpha   90.00
_cell.angle_beta   90.00
_cell.angle_gamma   90.00
#
_symmetry.space_group_name_H-M   'P 1'
#
loop_
_entity.id
_entity.type
_entity.pdbx_description
1 polymer ?
#
loop_
_entity_poly.entity_id
_entity_poly.type
_entity_poly.pdbx_seq_one_letter_code
_entity_poly.pdbx_strand_id
1 'polypeptide(L)' 'MGGFSLWHWLVLGIVVLLLFGKGRFSDMMGDVAKGLKSFKKGLAEEDESPKPQVRIDTVDAAPRTVEAQRAPQPEETRQN' A
#
# COMPACT_ATOMS: atom_id res chain seq x y z
N MET A 1 8.16 43.86 0.82
CA MET A 1 6.86 43.36 1.28
C MET A 1 6.96 41.84 1.32
N GLY A 2 7.55 41.31 2.39
CA GLY A 2 8.05 39.94 2.48
C GLY A 2 6.89 38.94 2.48
N GLY A 3 6.71 38.28 1.33
CA GLY A 3 5.71 37.25 1.13
C GLY A 3 5.87 36.16 2.18
N PHE A 4 4.77 35.92 2.91
CA PHE A 4 4.45 34.75 3.72
C PHE A 4 5.64 33.85 4.03
N SER A 5 6.37 34.24 5.09
CA SER A 5 7.43 33.46 5.70
C SER A 5 7.01 32.00 5.86
N LEU A 6 7.93 31.05 5.74
CA LEU A 6 7.66 29.61 5.85
C LEU A 6 6.83 29.24 7.09
N TRP A 7 6.96 30.05 8.15
CA TRP A 7 6.17 29.98 9.37
C TRP A 7 4.66 30.12 9.14
N HIS A 8 4.22 30.98 8.22
CA HIS A 8 2.81 31.20 7.91
C HIS A 8 2.18 29.97 7.26
N TRP A 9 2.92 29.30 6.36
CA TRP A 9 2.46 28.06 5.73
C TRP A 9 2.33 26.91 6.73
N LEU A 10 3.23 26.83 7.72
CA LEU A 10 3.13 25.84 8.80
C LEU A 10 1.88 26.07 9.66
N VAL A 11 1.63 27.33 10.05
CA VAL A 11 0.45 27.71 10.83
C VAL A 11 -0.84 27.47 10.03
N LEU A 12 -0.86 27.81 8.75
CA LEU A 12 -2.02 27.60 7.88
C LEU A 12 -2.33 26.11 7.71
N GLY A 13 -1.31 25.26 7.55
CA GLY A 13 -1.49 23.81 7.48
C GLY A 13 -2.14 23.22 8.75
N ILE A 14 -1.73 23.71 9.92
CA ILE A 14 -2.33 23.29 11.21
C ILE A 14 -3.79 23.74 11.30
N VAL A 15 -4.09 25.00 10.93
CA VAL A 15 -5.45 25.54 10.95
C VAL A 15 -6.38 24.75 10.02
N VAL A 16 -5.92 24.44 8.80
CA VAL A 16 -6.68 23.62 7.85
C VAL A 16 -6.92 22.21 8.40
N LEU A 17 -5.91 21.57 9.01
CA LEU A 17 -6.08 20.24 9.60
C LEU A 17 -7.07 20.23 10.78
N LEU A 18 -7.12 21.30 11.58
CA LEU A 18 -8.08 21.47 12.68
C LEU A 18 -9.51 21.69 12.17
N LEU A 19 -9.69 22.49 11.10
CA LEU A 19 -10.98 22.78 10.48
C LEU A 19 -11.60 21.55 9.80
N PHE A 20 -10.78 20.80 9.06
CA PHE A 20 -11.24 19.63 8.32
C PHE A 20 -11.23 18.36 9.19
N GLY A 21 -10.44 18.35 10.26
CA GLY A 21 -10.23 17.20 11.14
C GLY A 21 -9.44 16.07 10.46
N LYS A 22 -8.80 15.22 11.28
CA LYS A 22 -7.96 14.10 10.78
C LYS A 22 -8.70 13.08 9.91
N GLY A 23 -10.01 12.91 10.10
CA GLY A 23 -10.79 11.89 9.41
C GLY A 23 -11.05 12.22 7.93
N ARG A 24 -11.51 13.44 7.64
CA ARG A 24 -11.86 13.84 6.27
C ARG A 24 -10.64 14.20 5.43
N PHE A 25 -9.61 14.79 6.04
CA PHE A 25 -8.38 15.15 5.34
C PHE A 25 -7.61 13.91 4.85
N SER A 26 -7.54 12.83 5.64
CA SER A 26 -6.84 11.60 5.24
C SER A 26 -7.53 10.84 4.10
N ASP A 27 -8.86 10.71 4.11
CA ASP A 27 -9.61 10.08 3.00
C ASP A 27 -9.41 10.86 1.69
N MET A 28 -9.61 12.18 1.72
CA MET A 28 -9.45 13.02 0.52
C MET A 28 -8.00 13.06 0.02
N MET A 29 -7.02 13.14 0.93
CA MET A 29 -5.61 13.13 0.54
C MET A 29 -5.18 11.77 0.00
N GLY A 30 -5.79 10.67 0.45
CA GLY A 30 -5.59 9.32 -0.10
C GLY A 30 -6.04 9.23 -1.56
N ASP A 31 -7.24 9.71 -1.88
CA ASP A 31 -7.77 9.72 -3.24
C ASP A 31 -6.97 10.62 -4.18
N VAL A 32 -6.57 11.81 -3.70
CA VAL A 32 -5.71 12.73 -4.46
C VAL A 32 -4.32 12.13 -4.69
N ALA A 33 -3.72 11.50 -3.67
CA ALA A 33 -2.43 10.84 -3.81
C ALA A 33 -2.48 9.67 -4.79
N LYS A 34 -3.59 8.92 -4.82
CA LYS A 34 -3.81 7.82 -5.75
C LYS A 34 -3.98 8.33 -7.19
N GLY A 35 -4.69 9.43 -7.40
CA GLY A 35 -4.80 10.11 -8.68
C GLY A 35 -3.45 10.60 -9.20
N LEU A 36 -2.67 11.30 -8.37
CA LEU A 36 -1.33 11.78 -8.73
C LEU A 36 -0.34 10.63 -8.97
N LYS A 37 -0.39 9.54 -8.18
CA LYS A 37 0.48 8.37 -8.36
C LYS A 37 0.18 7.64 -9.66
N SER A 38 -1.09 7.48 -10.03
CA SER A 38 -1.49 6.89 -11.30
C SER A 38 -1.12 7.79 -12.48
N PHE A 39 -1.24 9.10 -12.34
CA PHE A 39 -0.81 10.05 -13.36
C PHE A 39 0.70 9.98 -13.59
N LYS A 40 1.49 10.04 -12.50
CA LYS A 40 2.96 9.92 -12.58
C LYS A 40 3.40 8.55 -13.11
N LYS A 41 2.70 7.47 -12.75
CA LYS A 41 2.96 6.14 -13.28
C LYS A 41 2.62 6.06 -14.77
N GLY A 42 1.53 6.67 -15.22
CA GLY A 42 1.16 6.75 -16.63
C GLY A 42 2.20 7.49 -17.48
N LEU A 43 2.72 8.63 -16.98
CA LEU A 43 3.82 9.31 -17.66
C LEU A 43 5.14 8.51 -17.61
N ALA A 44 5.43 7.83 -16.50
CA ALA A 44 6.66 7.04 -16.36
C ALA A 44 6.65 5.74 -17.17
N GLU A 45 5.47 5.13 -17.41
CA GLU A 45 5.34 3.95 -18.29
C GLU A 45 5.47 4.31 -19.79
N GLU A 46 5.28 5.58 -20.16
CA GLU A 46 5.55 6.06 -21.52
C GLU A 46 7.07 6.21 -21.79
N ASP A 47 7.86 6.46 -20.74
CA ASP A 47 9.33 6.65 -20.81
C ASP A 47 10.15 5.40 -20.42
N GLU A 48 9.63 4.49 -19.58
CA GLU A 48 10.40 3.34 -19.08
C GLU A 48 9.59 2.03 -19.17
N SER A 49 10.11 1.07 -19.94
CA SER A 49 9.62 -0.32 -20.04
C SER A 49 9.45 -0.98 -18.64
N PRO A 50 8.50 -1.91 -18.46
CA PRO A 50 7.84 -2.15 -17.19
C PRO A 50 8.75 -2.78 -16.13
N LYS A 51 9.00 -2.06 -15.02
CA LYS A 51 9.52 -2.66 -13.78
C LYS A 51 8.35 -3.23 -12.95
N PRO A 52 8.35 -4.54 -12.63
CA PRO A 52 7.30 -5.15 -11.82
C PRO A 52 7.32 -4.54 -10.42
N GLN A 53 6.20 -3.95 -10.02
CA GLN A 53 6.05 -3.40 -8.67
C GLN A 53 5.68 -4.56 -7.74
N VAL A 54 6.65 -4.98 -6.94
CA VAL A 54 6.51 -5.99 -5.88
C VAL A 54 5.35 -5.57 -4.96
N ARG A 55 4.26 -6.34 -4.99
CA ARG A 55 3.25 -6.29 -3.93
C ARG A 55 3.88 -6.89 -2.68
N ILE A 56 4.03 -6.09 -1.62
CA ILE A 56 4.30 -6.61 -0.28
C ILE A 56 2.97 -7.12 0.26
N ASP A 57 2.60 -8.32 -0.17
CA ASP A 57 1.66 -9.17 0.54
C ASP A 57 2.48 -9.92 1.59
N THR A 58 2.55 -9.44 2.84
CA THR A 58 2.69 -10.21 4.11
C THR A 58 3.27 -9.35 5.24
N VAL A 59 2.37 -8.80 6.06
CA VAL A 59 2.58 -8.77 7.52
C VAL A 59 1.31 -9.34 8.13
N ASP A 60 1.18 -10.66 8.11
CA ASP A 60 0.46 -11.40 9.14
C ASP A 60 1.33 -12.59 9.52
N ALA A 61 1.78 -12.58 10.78
CA ALA A 61 2.83 -13.43 11.29
C ALA A 61 2.25 -14.50 12.21
N ALA A 62 2.42 -15.76 11.79
CA ALA A 62 2.68 -16.97 12.62
C ALA A 62 1.51 -17.53 13.48
N PRO A 63 1.43 -18.87 13.74
CA PRO A 63 2.56 -19.78 13.89
C PRO A 63 2.49 -21.13 13.15
N ARG A 64 3.68 -21.68 12.89
CA ARG A 64 3.90 -23.10 12.58
C ARG A 64 3.79 -23.89 13.87
N THR A 65 2.92 -24.91 13.95
CA THR A 65 3.20 -26.16 14.70
C THR A 65 2.12 -27.24 14.46
N VAL A 66 2.60 -28.38 13.93
CA VAL A 66 2.23 -29.78 14.25
C VAL A 66 0.81 -30.27 13.93
N GLU A 67 0.65 -30.94 12.78
CA GLU A 67 -0.05 -32.24 12.63
C GLU A 67 0.59 -32.97 11.43
N ALA A 68 1.61 -33.81 11.61
CA ALA A 68 1.42 -35.21 11.94
C ALA A 68 0.38 -35.92 11.05
N GLN A 69 0.65 -36.03 9.74
CA GLN A 69 0.04 -37.10 8.93
C GLN A 69 1.11 -37.81 8.09
N ARG A 70 1.99 -38.49 8.83
CA ARG A 70 2.59 -39.73 8.38
C ARG A 70 1.47 -40.77 8.33
N ALA A 71 1.00 -41.12 7.14
CA ALA A 71 0.50 -42.45 6.85
C ALA A 71 0.81 -42.76 5.37
N PRO A 72 1.51 -43.87 5.08
CA PRO A 72 1.85 -44.26 3.71
C PRO A 72 0.55 -44.70 3.02
N GLN A 73 0.20 -44.09 1.89
CA GLN A 73 -0.85 -44.63 1.02
C GLN A 73 -0.24 -45.84 0.31
N PRO A 74 -0.71 -47.07 0.55
CA PRO A 74 -0.27 -48.23 -0.21
C PRO A 74 -0.88 -48.14 -1.61
N GLU A 75 -0.07 -47.77 -2.61
CA GLU A 75 -0.41 -48.01 -4.02
C GLU A 75 -0.36 -49.51 -4.29
N GLU A 76 -1.45 -50.20 -3.97
CA GLU A 76 -1.70 -51.57 -4.37
C GLU A 76 -1.95 -51.61 -5.88
N THR A 77 -0.83 -51.82 -6.57
CA THR A 77 -0.75 -52.20 -7.97
C THR A 77 -1.32 -53.62 -8.13
N ARG A 78 -2.14 -53.81 -9.17
CA ARG A 78 -2.57 -55.08 -9.81
C ARG A 78 -3.85 -55.72 -9.25
N GLN A 79 -4.90 -55.69 -10.09
CA GLN A 79 -5.47 -56.88 -10.76
C GLN A 79 -6.99 -56.69 -10.99
N ASN A 80 -7.36 -56.39 -12.24
CA ASN A 80 -8.49 -57.04 -12.91
C ASN A 80 -8.41 -56.84 -14.42
#